data_AF-A0A7S3IG91-F1
#
_entry.id   AF-A0A7S3IG91-F1
#
_cell.length_a   1.000
_cell.length_b   1.000
_cell.length_c   1.000
_cell.angle_alpha   90.00
_cell.angle_beta   90.00
_cell.angle_gamma   90.00
#
_symmetry.space_group_name_H-M   'P 1'
#
loop_
_entity.id
_entity.type
_entity.pdbx_description
1 polymer ?
#
loop_
_entity_poly.entity_id
_entity_poly.type
_entity_poly.pdbx_seq_one_letter_code
_entity_poly.pdbx_strand_id
1 'polypeptide(L)'
;EEVGKDMKEGRTKLEEFIITKQLTRKPQDYSDPRSLPHVKVALRLKEGGKTDADLVNHFINFVICKVNAPEEKGKRNMIGDMAFHPDEFLDRKRGLALDIDWYITQQLLPPISRLIEHIEGIE
;
A
#
# COMPACT_ATOMS: atom_id res chain seq x y z
N GLU A 1 0.88 17.57 14.64
CA GLU A 1 0.45 18.24 13.39
C GLU A 1 1.53 18.30 12.30
N GLU A 2 2.82 18.38 12.66
CA GLU A 2 3.92 18.52 11.69
C GLU A 2 4.05 17.37 10.69
N VAL A 3 4.02 16.11 11.14
CA VAL A 3 4.18 14.93 10.27
C VAL A 3 3.15 14.89 9.13
N GLY A 4 1.88 15.13 9.42
CA GLY A 4 0.82 15.14 8.40
C GLY A 4 0.98 16.28 7.40
N LYS A 5 1.60 17.40 7.80
CA LYS A 5 1.92 18.53 6.94
C LYS A 5 3.10 18.20 6.04
N ASP A 6 4.18 17.66 6.59
CA ASP A 6 5.36 17.22 5.83
C ASP A 6 5.05 16.14 4.79
N MET A 7 4.17 15.20 5.11
CA MET A 7 3.69 14.19 4.16
C MET A 7 2.91 14.83 3.00
N LYS A 8 2.06 15.83 3.27
CA LYS A 8 1.29 16.55 2.25
C LYS A 8 2.15 17.48 1.41
N GLU A 9 3.18 18.07 2.01
CA GLU A 9 4.15 18.94 1.33
C GLU A 9 5.23 18.14 0.57
N GLY A 10 5.20 16.80 0.62
CA GLY A 10 6.13 15.94 -0.11
C GLY A 10 7.57 15.97 0.43
N ARG A 11 7.76 16.38 1.69
CA ARG A 11 9.08 16.39 2.34
C ARG A 11 9.49 15.02 2.88
N THR A 12 8.52 14.12 3.04
CA THR A 12 8.75 12.74 3.48
C THR A 12 9.33 11.88 2.36
N LYS A 13 10.37 11.11 2.67
CA LYS A 13 11.02 10.20 1.71
C LYS A 13 10.10 9.02 1.37
N LEU A 14 10.25 8.48 0.16
CA LEU A 14 9.53 7.28 -0.30
C LEU A 14 9.67 6.09 0.66
N GLU A 15 10.86 5.92 1.24
CA GLU A 15 11.19 4.81 2.15
C GLU A 15 10.21 4.71 3.34
N GLU A 16 9.75 5.86 3.85
CA GLU A 16 8.81 5.94 4.97
C GLU A 16 7.38 5.51 4.60
N PHE A 17 7.08 5.38 3.30
CA PHE A 17 5.80 4.91 2.80
C PHE A 17 5.81 3.43 2.41
N ILE A 18 6.98 2.77 2.46
CA ILE A 18 7.10 1.36 2.08
C ILE A 18 6.45 0.50 3.17
N ILE A 19 5.44 -0.27 2.78
CA ILE A 19 4.78 -1.25 3.62
C ILE A 19 5.34 -2.62 3.25
N THR A 20 5.79 -3.35 4.26
CA THR A 20 6.33 -4.69 4.09
C THR A 20 5.37 -5.72 4.67
N LYS A 21 5.04 -6.75 3.88
CA LYS A 21 4.21 -7.87 4.35
C LYS A 21 4.69 -9.20 3.79
N GLN A 22 4.75 -10.21 4.65
CA GLN A 22 5.14 -11.56 4.25
C GLN A 22 4.02 -12.22 3.45
N LEU A 23 4.39 -12.85 2.33
CA LEU A 23 3.49 -13.69 1.55
C LEU A 23 3.60 -15.13 2.06
N THR A 24 2.56 -15.67 2.70
CA THR A 24 2.61 -16.99 3.36
C THR A 24 2.23 -18.15 2.46
N ARG A 25 1.55 -17.89 1.34
CA ARG A 25 1.10 -18.89 0.37
C ARG A 25 1.38 -18.42 -1.05
N LYS A 26 1.19 -19.28 -2.04
CA LYS A 26 1.30 -18.87 -3.45
C LYS A 26 0.31 -17.73 -3.72
N PRO A 27 0.68 -16.72 -4.50
CA PRO A 27 -0.20 -15.59 -4.76
C PRO A 27 -1.50 -16.00 -5.49
N GLN A 28 -1.49 -17.16 -6.16
CA GLN A 28 -2.65 -17.76 -6.85
C GLN A 28 -3.61 -18.52 -5.90
N ASP A 29 -3.16 -18.90 -4.70
CA ASP A 29 -3.97 -19.64 -3.71
C ASP A 29 -4.85 -18.72 -2.85
N TYR A 30 -4.72 -17.40 -2.99
CA TYR A 30 -5.54 -16.45 -2.23
C TYR A 30 -6.89 -16.23 -2.92
N SER A 31 -7.98 -16.42 -2.17
CA SER A 31 -9.34 -16.25 -2.67
C SER A 31 -9.68 -14.80 -3.05
N ASP A 32 -9.05 -13.82 -2.39
CA ASP A 32 -9.29 -12.39 -2.64
C ASP A 32 -7.99 -11.59 -2.82
N PRO A 33 -7.34 -11.66 -4.00
CA PRO A 33 -6.09 -10.95 -4.25
C PRO A 33 -6.29 -9.43 -4.41
N ARG A 34 -7.52 -8.95 -4.63
CA ARG A 34 -7.81 -7.53 -4.83
C ARG A 34 -7.89 -6.75 -3.52
N SER A 35 -8.31 -7.38 -2.43
CA SER A 35 -8.26 -6.77 -1.08
C SER A 35 -6.89 -6.90 -0.42
N LEU A 36 -5.99 -7.73 -0.98
CA LEU A 36 -4.69 -8.03 -0.39
C LEU A 36 -3.56 -7.39 -1.21
N PRO A 37 -2.99 -6.24 -0.77
CA PRO A 37 -2.04 -5.48 -1.57
C PRO A 37 -0.74 -6.24 -1.87
N HIS A 38 -0.11 -6.83 -0.86
CA HIS A 38 1.04 -7.73 -1.04
C HIS A 38 0.81 -8.89 -2.02
N VAL A 39 -0.41 -9.45 -2.08
CA VAL A 39 -0.74 -10.54 -3.02
C VAL A 39 -0.85 -9.99 -4.44
N LYS A 40 -1.52 -8.85 -4.63
CA LYS A 40 -1.62 -8.20 -5.95
C LYS A 40 -0.24 -7.83 -6.51
N VAL A 41 0.63 -7.27 -5.66
CA VAL A 41 2.01 -6.94 -6.05
C VAL A 41 2.81 -8.20 -6.36
N ALA A 42 2.69 -9.27 -5.55
CA ALA A 42 3.33 -10.55 -5.83
C ALA A 42 2.87 -11.17 -7.16
N LEU A 43 1.57 -11.05 -7.52
CA LEU A 43 1.07 -11.48 -8.82
C LEU A 43 1.76 -10.73 -9.97
N ARG A 44 1.88 -9.39 -9.89
CA ARG A 44 2.58 -8.61 -10.93
C ARG A 44 4.06 -8.94 -11.02
N LEU A 45 4.71 -9.16 -9.89
CA LEU A 45 6.11 -9.60 -9.85
C LEU A 45 6.28 -10.97 -10.53
N LYS A 46 5.32 -11.89 -10.35
CA LYS A 46 5.29 -13.18 -11.04
C LYS A 46 5.11 -13.01 -12.55
N GLU A 47 4.24 -12.09 -12.99
CA GLU A 47 4.10 -11.72 -14.40
C GLU A 47 5.39 -11.11 -14.98
N GLY A 48 6.17 -10.40 -14.16
CA GLY A 48 7.50 -9.89 -14.50
C GLY A 48 8.62 -10.94 -14.50
N GLY A 49 8.30 -12.23 -14.28
CA GLY A 49 9.25 -13.34 -14.36
C GLY A 49 9.77 -13.86 -13.01
N LYS A 50 9.26 -13.36 -11.87
CA LYS A 50 9.59 -13.97 -10.56
C LYS A 50 8.92 -15.32 -10.39
N THR A 51 9.60 -16.25 -9.73
CA THR A 51 9.07 -17.59 -9.45
C THR A 51 8.37 -17.65 -8.10
N ASP A 52 7.50 -18.65 -7.90
CA ASP A 52 6.84 -18.86 -6.60
C ASP A 52 7.85 -19.08 -5.46
N ALA A 53 9.03 -19.66 -5.75
CA ALA A 53 10.08 -19.86 -4.76
C ALA A 53 10.70 -18.55 -4.25
N ASP A 54 10.73 -17.50 -5.08
CA ASP A 54 11.24 -16.17 -4.71
C ASP A 54 10.20 -15.34 -3.93
N LEU A 55 8.91 -15.69 -4.06
CA LEU A 55 7.80 -14.91 -3.51
C LEU A 55 7.21 -15.52 -2.24
N VAL A 56 7.07 -16.85 -2.18
CA VAL A 56 6.43 -17.53 -1.04
C VAL A 56 7.36 -17.56 0.17
N ASN A 57 6.82 -17.27 1.34
CA ASN A 57 7.52 -17.04 2.61
C ASN A 57 8.49 -15.86 2.62
N HIS A 58 8.53 -15.06 1.56
CA HIS A 58 9.33 -13.85 1.47
C HIS A 58 8.51 -12.59 1.78
N PHE A 59 9.22 -11.52 2.10
CA PHE A 59 8.65 -10.20 2.36
C PHE A 59 8.42 -9.44 1.05
N ILE A 60 7.19 -8.98 0.85
CA ILE A 60 6.80 -8.17 -0.30
C ILE A 60 6.67 -6.72 0.16
N ASN A 61 7.45 -5.86 -0.50
CA ASN A 61 7.41 -4.42 -0.29
C ASN A 61 6.46 -3.78 -1.29
N PHE A 62 5.62 -2.88 -0.81
CA PHE A 62 4.70 -2.14 -1.65
C PHE A 62 4.39 -0.76 -1.08
N VAL A 63 3.95 0.14 -1.96
CA VAL A 63 3.45 1.47 -1.65
C VAL A 63 2.03 1.62 -2.18
N ILE A 64 1.22 2.45 -1.54
CA ILE A 64 -0.15 2.75 -1.97
C ILE A 64 -0.17 4.05 -2.77
N CYS A 65 -0.65 3.97 -3.99
CA CYS A 65 -0.72 5.08 -4.93
C CYS A 65 -2.16 5.48 -5.25
N LYS A 66 -2.34 6.74 -5.61
CA LYS A 66 -3.59 7.24 -6.20
C LYS A 66 -3.76 6.65 -7.59
N VAL A 67 -4.76 5.80 -7.74
CA VAL A 67 -5.13 5.26 -9.05
C VAL A 67 -6.14 6.22 -9.67
N ASN A 68 -5.65 7.13 -10.51
CA ASN A 68 -6.47 7.97 -11.40
C ASN A 68 -6.95 7.15 -12.62
N ALA A 69 -7.40 5.91 -12.40
CA ALA A 69 -8.12 5.21 -13.46
C ALA A 69 -9.41 6.01 -13.69
N PRO A 70 -9.77 6.33 -14.96
CA PRO A 70 -11.09 6.90 -15.22
C PRO A 70 -12.09 5.96 -14.57
N GLU A 71 -12.99 6.50 -13.75
CA GLU A 71 -14.07 5.74 -13.12
C GLU A 71 -14.86 5.06 -14.24
N GLU A 72 -14.47 3.84 -14.63
CA GLU A 72 -15.30 2.95 -15.39
C GLU A 72 -16.47 2.61 -14.47
N LYS A 73 -17.52 3.43 -14.61
CA LYS A 73 -18.88 3.33 -14.08
C LYS A 73 -19.07 2.09 -13.18
N GLY A 74 -18.78 2.24 -11.89
CA GLY A 74 -19.23 1.31 -10.85
C GLY A 74 -18.20 0.32 -10.28
N LYS A 75 -16.94 0.30 -10.71
CA LYS A 75 -15.88 -0.46 -9.99
C LYS A 75 -15.20 0.42 -8.95
N ARG A 76 -15.46 0.15 -7.66
CA ARG A 76 -14.63 0.69 -6.56
C ARG A 76 -13.21 0.14 -6.72
N ASN A 77 -12.21 1.01 -6.81
CA ASN A 77 -10.81 0.61 -6.75
C ASN A 77 -10.57 -0.07 -5.40
N MET A 78 -10.11 -1.32 -5.43
CA MET A 78 -9.72 -2.02 -4.22
C MET A 78 -8.27 -1.67 -3.86
N ILE A 79 -7.93 -1.81 -2.58
CA ILE A 79 -6.60 -1.46 -2.06
C ILE A 79 -5.47 -2.20 -2.78
N GLY A 80 -5.70 -3.43 -3.24
CA GLY A 80 -4.71 -4.17 -4.00
C GLY A 80 -4.40 -3.53 -5.35
N ASP A 81 -5.40 -3.00 -6.06
CA ASP A 81 -5.18 -2.32 -7.34
C ASP A 81 -4.40 -1.01 -7.17
N MET A 82 -4.50 -0.39 -5.99
CA MET A 82 -3.74 0.81 -5.59
C MET A 82 -2.33 0.51 -5.07
N ALA A 83 -1.98 -0.74 -4.81
CA ALA A 83 -0.66 -1.12 -4.32
C ALA A 83 0.32 -1.40 -5.46
N PHE A 84 1.54 -0.87 -5.37
CA PHE A 84 2.61 -1.03 -6.36
C PHE A 84 3.94 -1.33 -5.68
N HIS A 85 4.84 -2.06 -6.35
CA HIS A 85 6.20 -2.22 -5.85
C HIS A 85 6.96 -0.88 -5.89
N PRO A 86 7.91 -0.59 -4.97
CA PRO A 86 8.70 0.64 -5.00
C PRO A 86 9.45 0.86 -6.34
N ASP A 87 10.03 -0.19 -6.95
CA ASP A 87 10.60 -0.08 -8.32
C ASP A 87 9.58 0.37 -9.36
N GLU A 88 8.35 -0.14 -9.29
CA GLU A 88 7.28 0.24 -10.21
C GLU A 88 6.86 1.70 -10.02
N PHE A 89 6.94 2.21 -8.79
CA PHE A 89 6.65 3.61 -8.47
C PHE A 89 7.74 4.56 -8.96
N LEU A 90 9.00 4.13 -8.87
CA LEU A 90 10.15 4.90 -9.37
C LEU A 90 10.19 4.99 -10.90
N ASP A 91 9.51 4.08 -11.60
CA ASP A 91 9.38 4.14 -13.05
C ASP A 91 8.51 5.33 -13.48
N ARG A 92 9.19 6.38 -13.96
CA ARG A 92 8.56 7.65 -14.38
C ARG A 92 7.52 7.48 -15.49
N LYS A 93 7.52 6.38 -16.25
CA LYS A 93 6.56 6.18 -17.34
C LYS A 93 5.15 5.95 -16.83
N ARG A 94 4.99 5.51 -15.57
CA ARG A 94 3.68 5.23 -14.98
C ARG A 94 2.99 6.44 -14.37
N GLY A 95 3.73 7.52 -14.07
CA GLY A 95 3.16 8.75 -13.51
C GLY A 95 2.39 8.53 -12.19
N LEU A 96 2.85 7.58 -11.37
CA LEU A 96 2.19 7.23 -10.11
C LEU A 96 2.44 8.30 -9.04
N ALA A 97 1.43 8.57 -8.21
CA ALA A 97 1.52 9.47 -7.07
C ALA A 97 1.08 8.73 -5.80
N LEU A 98 1.73 8.99 -4.66
CA LEU A 98 1.37 8.37 -3.38
C LEU A 98 0.01 8.86 -2.88
N ASP A 99 -0.75 7.97 -2.25
CA ASP A 99 -2.01 8.33 -1.61
C ASP A 99 -1.81 8.73 -0.15
N ILE A 100 -1.32 9.96 0.06
CA ILE A 100 -1.01 10.49 1.40
C ILE A 100 -2.21 10.42 2.35
N ASP A 101 -3.43 10.65 1.85
CA ASP A 101 -4.64 10.62 2.67
C ASP A 101 -4.92 9.21 3.21
N TRP A 102 -4.71 8.20 2.36
CA TRP A 102 -4.79 6.80 2.76
C TRP A 102 -3.79 6.47 3.88
N TYR A 103 -2.54 6.92 3.78
CA TYR A 103 -1.54 6.67 4.84
C TYR A 103 -1.92 7.34 6.15
N ILE A 104 -2.40 8.58 6.11
CA ILE A 104 -2.87 9.27 7.32
C ILE A 104 -4.03 8.49 7.95
N THR A 105 -5.05 8.15 7.16
CA THR A 105 -6.27 7.53 7.69
C THR A 105 -6.10 6.07 8.10
N GLN A 106 -5.26 5.30 7.40
CA GLN A 106 -5.12 3.85 7.62
C GLN A 106 -3.88 3.47 8.42
N GLN A 107 -2.81 4.28 8.43
CA GLN A 107 -1.60 3.97 9.19
C GLN A 107 -1.37 4.88 10.39
N LEU A 108 -1.69 6.17 10.30
CA LEU A 108 -1.40 7.12 11.38
C LEU A 108 -2.56 7.22 12.39
N LEU A 109 -3.81 7.38 11.92
CA LEU A 109 -4.96 7.57 12.81
C LEU A 109 -5.26 6.35 13.70
N PRO A 110 -5.23 5.08 13.23
CA PRO A 110 -5.58 3.93 14.08
C PRO A 110 -4.67 3.74 15.30
N PRO A 111 -3.32 3.78 15.20
CA PRO A 111 -2.47 3.66 16.38
C PRO A 111 -2.61 4.86 17.31
N ILE A 112 -2.78 6.08 16.80
CA ILE A 112 -3.05 7.27 17.64
C ILE A 112 -4.34 7.08 18.42
N SER A 113 -5.43 6.71 17.74
CA SER A 113 -6.74 6.48 18.35
C SER A 113 -6.67 5.41 19.45
N ARG A 114 -5.93 4.31 19.20
CA ARG A 114 -5.75 3.24 20.21
C ARG A 114 -4.98 3.71 21.45
N LEU A 115 -3.98 4.57 21.27
CA LEU A 115 -3.21 5.13 22.38
C LEU A 115 -4.05 6.04 23.26
N ILE A 116 -4.91 6.86 22.65
CA ILE A 116 -5.72 7.85 23.37
C ILE A 116 -6.99 7.25 24.01
N GLU A 117 -7.51 6.13 23.48
CA GLU A 117 -8.69 5.43 24.03
C GLU A 117 -8.52 4.99 25.49
N HIS A 118 -7.28 4.78 25.93
CA HIS A 118 -6.95 4.31 27.29
C HIS A 118 -6.61 5.45 28.26
N ILE A 119 -6.71 6.70 27.81
CA ILE A 119 -6.47 7.89 28.62
C ILE A 119 -7.84 8.46 29.00
N GLU A 120 -8.28 8.21 30.24
CA GLU A 120 -9.53 8.78 30.76
C GLU A 120 -9.49 10.31 30.68
N GLY A 121 -10.51 10.92 30.04
CA GLY A 121 -10.75 12.37 30.11
C GLY A 121 -10.42 13.22 28.88
N ILE A 122 -10.25 12.61 27.70
CA ILE A 122 -10.20 13.36 26.43
C ILE A 122 -11.57 13.31 25.71
N GLU A 123 -12.56 14.00 26.28
CA GLU A 123 -13.71 14.53 25.53
C GLU A 123 -13.56 16.05 25.36
#